data_AF-A0A563CD73-F1
#
_entry.id   AF-A0A563CD73-F1
#
_cell.length_a   1.000
_cell.length_b   1.000
_cell.length_c   1.000
_cell.angle_alpha   90.00
_cell.angle_beta   90.00
_cell.angle_gamma   90.00
#
_symmetry.space_group_name_H-M   'P 1'
#
loop_
_entity.id
_entity.type
_entity.pdbx_description
1 polymer ?
#
loop_
_entity_poly.entity_id
_entity_poly.type
_entity_poly.pdbx_seq_one_letter_code
_entity_poly.pdbx_strand_id
1 'polypeptide(L)'
;MSEVERLFTTRFAALMKKAENRPLRFRAEAEAAFAACPRQFRKMAHRLDRTVPMSLEFFMQWRGELLPRLETIQNAPHDSQLAEAFKSALLAENEAQRLEVLDSAVRQRLAQERQTFVNTRYSKGERKMYELALSFVNQPMDVCNEQIERYVVYELYREAAKASGVAVVDANKNWLARWRQTRRVRRQTRRLEKESRQRLAAIDGEMAAIEQLNGGLPARLFGLKIDLVTVLAARQEYEKALARLGKKSASSPAKRLDLYQKKTEAIRAGYLDSVPGLSNLSDVQQALKEIDAVLLAIFDLDSKQRNAMMSAMKQYRQLVREREALAAKIEE
;
A
#
# COMPACT_ATOMS: atom_id res chain seq x y z
N MET A 1 -17.14 14.53 7.34
CA MET A 1 -16.90 13.32 6.55
C MET A 1 -17.64 13.45 5.24
N SER A 2 -16.95 13.24 4.11
CA SER A 2 -17.59 13.28 2.78
C SER A 2 -18.47 12.05 2.57
N GLU A 3 -19.41 12.12 1.63
CA GLU A 3 -20.30 10.99 1.29
C GLU A 3 -19.51 9.77 0.77
N VAL A 4 -18.48 10.03 -0.04
CA VAL A 4 -17.57 9.02 -0.58
C VAL A 4 -16.75 8.34 0.52
N GLU A 5 -16.30 9.10 1.52
CA GLU A 5 -15.61 8.55 2.69
C GLU A 5 -16.52 7.59 3.48
N ARG A 6 -17.80 7.91 3.62
CA ARG A 6 -18.77 7.05 4.32
C ARG A 6 -19.09 5.77 3.54
N LEU A 7 -19.26 5.87 2.22
CA LEU A 7 -19.62 4.72 1.38
C LEU A 7 -18.43 3.80 1.08
N PHE A 8 -17.20 4.33 1.08
CA PHE A 8 -15.99 3.60 0.71
C PHE A 8 -14.88 3.72 1.76
N THR A 9 -15.23 3.55 3.04
CA THR A 9 -14.34 3.71 4.20
C THR A 9 -13.01 2.95 4.09
N THR A 10 -13.06 1.66 3.73
CA THR A 10 -11.88 0.80 3.63
C THR A 10 -10.93 1.25 2.51
N ARG A 11 -11.48 1.57 1.33
CA ARG A 11 -10.71 2.09 0.20
C ARG A 11 -10.11 3.45 0.54
N PHE A 12 -10.87 4.33 1.19
CA PHE A 12 -10.39 5.65 1.61
C PHE A 12 -9.24 5.54 2.63
N ALA A 13 -9.37 4.69 3.65
CA ALA A 13 -8.31 4.45 4.64
C ALA A 13 -7.03 3.91 3.99
N ALA A 14 -7.15 3.00 3.02
CA ALA A 14 -6.02 2.49 2.26
C ALA A 14 -5.32 3.60 1.46
N LEU A 15 -6.09 4.50 0.83
CA LEU A 15 -5.56 5.67 0.11
C LEU A 15 -4.84 6.65 1.05
N MET A 16 -5.39 6.90 2.24
CA MET A 16 -4.74 7.76 3.24
C MET A 16 -3.40 7.18 3.69
N LYS A 17 -3.37 5.88 4.02
CA LYS A 17 -2.13 5.18 4.36
C LYS A 17 -1.11 5.22 3.21
N LYS A 18 -1.58 5.17 1.97
CA LYS A 18 -0.72 5.28 0.79
C LYS A 18 -0.18 6.69 0.60
N ALA A 19 -1.00 7.71 0.76
CA ALA A 19 -0.58 9.11 0.69
C ALA A 19 0.47 9.45 1.75
N GLU A 20 0.36 8.87 2.94
CA GLU A 20 1.34 9.04 4.03
C GLU A 20 2.67 8.31 3.77
N ASN A 21 2.60 7.05 3.35
CA ASN A 21 3.80 6.20 3.22
C ASN A 21 4.50 6.36 1.88
N ARG A 22 3.75 6.63 0.79
CA ARG A 22 4.25 6.70 -0.58
C ARG A 22 3.57 7.84 -1.34
N PRO A 23 3.85 9.11 -0.96
CA PRO A 23 3.15 10.27 -1.50
C PRO A 23 3.33 10.48 -3.01
N LEU A 24 4.49 10.08 -3.57
CA LEU A 24 4.76 10.20 -5.01
C LEU A 24 3.93 9.20 -5.83
N ARG A 25 3.91 7.92 -5.43
CA ARG A 25 3.03 6.90 -6.02
C ARG A 25 1.56 7.27 -5.92
N PHE A 26 1.13 7.69 -4.73
CA PHE A 26 -0.24 8.16 -4.53
C PHE A 26 -0.59 9.28 -5.52
N ARG A 27 0.33 10.23 -5.73
CA ARG A 27 0.12 11.32 -6.70
C ARG A 27 0.00 10.79 -8.12
N ALA A 28 0.91 9.95 -8.59
CA ALA A 28 0.87 9.41 -9.96
C ALA A 28 -0.46 8.69 -10.23
N GLU A 29 -0.93 7.88 -9.29
CA GLU A 29 -2.22 7.19 -9.40
C GLU A 29 -3.40 8.14 -9.34
N ALA A 30 -3.35 9.17 -8.49
CA ALA A 30 -4.37 10.21 -8.46
C ALA A 30 -4.43 10.99 -9.78
N GLU A 31 -3.29 11.28 -10.41
CA GLU A 31 -3.23 11.93 -11.72
C GLU A 31 -3.83 11.04 -12.81
N ALA A 32 -3.56 9.73 -12.79
CA ALA A 32 -4.17 8.76 -13.69
C ALA A 32 -5.69 8.66 -13.48
N ALA A 33 -6.15 8.59 -12.23
CA ALA A 33 -7.58 8.60 -11.88
C ALA A 33 -8.27 9.89 -12.35
N PHE A 34 -7.59 11.04 -12.22
CA PHE A 34 -8.10 12.31 -12.72
C PHE A 34 -8.19 12.27 -14.24
N ALA A 35 -7.15 11.84 -14.95
CA ALA A 35 -7.18 11.72 -16.40
C ALA A 35 -8.31 10.80 -16.90
N ALA A 36 -8.52 9.67 -16.22
CA ALA A 36 -9.53 8.67 -16.58
C ALA A 36 -10.98 9.17 -16.45
N CYS A 37 -11.26 10.13 -15.55
CA CYS A 37 -12.59 10.71 -15.39
C CYS A 37 -12.76 12.00 -16.22
N PRO A 38 -13.51 11.99 -17.34
CA PRO A 38 -13.59 13.13 -18.25
C PRO A 38 -14.28 14.35 -17.63
N ARG A 39 -13.83 15.55 -18.01
CA ARG A 39 -14.42 16.82 -17.51
C ARG A 39 -15.92 16.92 -17.72
N GLN A 40 -16.43 16.43 -18.85
CA GLN A 40 -17.85 16.47 -19.19
C GLN A 40 -18.67 15.66 -18.18
N PHE A 41 -18.23 14.45 -17.85
CA PHE A 41 -18.87 13.60 -16.85
C PHE A 41 -18.84 14.25 -15.46
N ARG A 42 -17.71 14.83 -15.05
CA ARG A 42 -17.63 15.54 -13.76
C ARG A 42 -18.58 16.73 -13.68
N LYS A 43 -18.75 17.49 -14.78
CA LYS A 43 -19.73 18.59 -14.85
C LYS A 43 -21.16 18.06 -14.74
N MET A 44 -21.44 16.92 -15.36
CA MET A 44 -22.74 16.25 -15.27
C MET A 44 -23.04 15.83 -13.83
N ALA A 45 -22.12 15.10 -13.20
CA ALA A 45 -22.25 14.68 -11.80
C ALA A 45 -22.41 15.88 -10.85
N HIS A 46 -21.61 16.93 -11.00
CA HIS A 46 -21.75 18.13 -10.17
C HIS A 46 -23.09 18.87 -10.34
N ARG A 47 -23.75 18.71 -11.50
CA ARG A 47 -25.11 19.23 -11.67
C ARG A 47 -26.09 18.40 -10.86
N LEU A 48 -26.02 17.06 -10.97
CA LEU A 48 -26.84 16.09 -10.22
C LEU A 48 -26.70 16.25 -8.70
N ASP A 49 -25.54 16.68 -8.21
CA ASP A 49 -25.23 16.89 -6.79
C ASP A 49 -26.07 17.98 -6.09
N ARG A 50 -26.88 18.75 -6.83
CA ARG A 50 -27.68 19.86 -6.29
C ARG A 50 -29.05 19.45 -5.79
N THR A 51 -29.45 18.18 -5.98
CA THR A 51 -30.77 17.64 -5.67
C THR A 51 -30.64 16.37 -4.85
N VAL A 52 -31.74 15.89 -4.28
CA VAL A 52 -31.82 14.57 -3.64
C VAL A 52 -32.50 13.61 -4.62
N PRO A 53 -31.90 12.46 -4.98
CA PRO A 53 -30.60 11.97 -4.51
C PRO A 53 -29.40 12.75 -5.07
N MET A 54 -28.34 12.87 -4.27
CA MET A 54 -27.06 13.46 -4.69
C MET A 54 -26.41 12.62 -5.81
N SER A 55 -25.36 13.13 -6.44
CA SER A 55 -24.80 12.49 -7.64
C SER A 55 -24.32 11.06 -7.39
N LEU A 56 -23.63 10.84 -6.27
CA LEU A 56 -23.10 9.54 -5.89
C LEU A 56 -24.21 8.58 -5.47
N GLU A 57 -25.15 9.02 -4.64
CA GLU A 57 -26.40 8.30 -4.33
C GLU A 57 -27.13 7.85 -5.59
N PHE A 58 -27.34 8.75 -6.57
CA PHE A 58 -27.98 8.43 -7.84
C PHE A 58 -27.23 7.32 -8.59
N PHE A 59 -25.90 7.38 -8.66
CA PHE A 59 -25.08 6.35 -9.29
C PHE A 59 -25.12 5.01 -8.54
N MET A 60 -25.10 5.02 -7.22
CA MET A 60 -25.21 3.81 -6.41
C MET A 60 -26.58 3.16 -6.56
N GLN A 61 -27.65 3.95 -6.59
CA GLN A 61 -29.01 3.47 -6.85
C GLN A 61 -29.15 2.92 -8.28
N TRP A 62 -28.55 3.58 -9.27
CA TRP A 62 -28.53 3.04 -10.63
C TRP A 62 -27.90 1.65 -10.67
N ARG A 63 -26.76 1.47 -9.99
CA ARG A 63 -26.06 0.19 -9.92
C ARG A 63 -26.78 -0.87 -9.10
N GLY A 64 -27.39 -0.49 -7.99
CA GLY A 64 -28.06 -1.41 -7.06
C GLY A 64 -29.47 -1.80 -7.49
N GLU A 65 -30.19 -0.90 -8.18
CA GLU A 65 -31.61 -1.10 -8.50
C GLU A 65 -31.87 -1.27 -10.00
N LEU A 66 -31.31 -0.38 -10.83
CA LEU A 66 -31.65 -0.35 -12.26
C LEU A 66 -30.83 -1.36 -13.07
N LEU A 67 -29.50 -1.38 -12.89
CA LEU A 67 -28.60 -2.24 -13.65
C LEU A 67 -29.02 -3.73 -13.63
N PRO A 68 -29.35 -4.35 -12.48
CA PRO A 68 -29.76 -5.76 -12.45
C PRO A 68 -31.06 -6.01 -13.24
N ARG A 69 -31.99 -5.06 -13.23
CA ARG A 69 -33.25 -5.15 -13.98
C ARG A 69 -33.02 -5.06 -15.48
N LEU A 70 -32.13 -4.15 -15.90
CA LEU A 70 -31.77 -4.00 -17.30
C LEU A 70 -31.02 -5.23 -17.82
N GLU A 71 -30.09 -5.80 -17.05
CA GLU A 71 -29.41 -7.05 -17.37
C GLU A 71 -30.39 -8.22 -17.49
N THR A 72 -31.35 -8.32 -16.56
CA THR A 72 -32.42 -9.32 -16.62
C THR A 72 -33.22 -9.22 -17.92
N ILE A 73 -33.60 -7.99 -18.32
CA ILE A 73 -34.35 -7.76 -19.57
C ILE A 73 -33.50 -8.07 -20.81
N GLN A 74 -32.22 -7.69 -20.81
CA GLN A 74 -31.32 -7.95 -21.93
C GLN A 74 -31.01 -9.45 -22.11
N ASN A 75 -30.94 -10.19 -21.00
CA ASN A 75 -30.65 -11.61 -21.01
C ASN A 75 -31.90 -12.49 -21.20
N ALA A 76 -33.11 -11.96 -20.99
CA ALA A 76 -34.37 -12.70 -21.15
C ALA A 76 -34.52 -13.44 -22.51
N PRO A 77 -34.10 -12.89 -23.66
CA PRO A 77 -34.11 -13.60 -24.94
C PRO A 77 -33.21 -14.85 -25.01
N HIS A 78 -32.22 -14.96 -24.14
CA HIS A 78 -31.26 -16.07 -24.10
C HIS A 78 -31.70 -17.20 -23.16
N ASP A 79 -32.76 -16.98 -22.37
CA ASP A 79 -33.38 -18.02 -21.57
C ASP A 79 -34.27 -18.90 -22.46
N SER A 80 -33.89 -20.18 -22.58
CA SER A 80 -34.59 -21.17 -23.40
C SER A 80 -36.10 -21.24 -23.15
N GLN A 81 -36.56 -21.11 -21.90
CA GLN A 81 -37.97 -21.25 -21.56
C GLN A 81 -38.79 -20.02 -21.97
N LEU A 82 -38.26 -18.83 -21.69
CA LEU A 82 -38.89 -17.57 -22.11
C LEU A 82 -38.83 -17.37 -23.61
N ALA A 83 -37.74 -17.77 -24.26
CA ALA A 83 -37.59 -17.72 -25.71
C ALA A 83 -38.59 -18.65 -26.41
N GLU A 84 -38.79 -19.88 -25.91
CA GLU A 84 -39.81 -20.80 -26.44
C GLU A 84 -41.23 -20.27 -26.21
N ALA A 85 -41.52 -19.76 -25.01
CA ALA A 85 -42.82 -19.14 -24.72
C ALA A 85 -43.11 -17.96 -25.66
N PHE A 86 -42.14 -17.07 -25.88
CA PHE A 86 -42.27 -15.96 -26.83
C PHE A 86 -42.41 -16.44 -28.29
N LYS A 87 -41.64 -17.44 -28.70
CA LYS A 87 -41.73 -18.05 -30.04
C LYS A 87 -43.10 -18.68 -30.29
N SER A 88 -43.73 -19.25 -29.27
CA SER A 88 -45.06 -19.87 -29.37
C SER A 88 -46.20 -18.83 -29.40
N ALA A 89 -46.01 -17.69 -28.73
CA ALA A 89 -46.99 -16.61 -28.65
C ALA A 89 -46.98 -15.66 -29.88
N LEU A 90 -45.84 -15.57 -30.58
CA LEU A 90 -45.72 -14.74 -31.79
C LEU A 90 -46.25 -15.48 -33.02
N LEU A 91 -47.36 -15.00 -33.58
CA LEU A 91 -47.96 -15.47 -34.85
C LEU A 91 -47.13 -15.09 -36.10
N ALA A 92 -45.80 -14.98 -35.99
CA ALA A 92 -44.94 -14.58 -37.10
C ALA A 92 -44.43 -15.82 -37.86
N GLU A 93 -44.65 -15.84 -39.18
CA GLU A 93 -44.35 -16.98 -40.04
C GLU A 93 -42.84 -17.26 -40.10
N ASN A 94 -42.00 -16.22 -40.13
CA ASN A 94 -40.55 -16.33 -40.32
C ASN A 94 -39.74 -16.11 -39.02
N GLU A 95 -38.65 -16.88 -38.86
CA GLU A 95 -37.75 -16.79 -37.71
C GLU A 95 -37.07 -15.41 -37.60
N ALA A 96 -36.68 -14.81 -38.73
CA ALA A 96 -36.09 -13.47 -38.76
C ALA A 96 -37.04 -12.39 -38.22
N GLN A 97 -38.33 -12.45 -38.58
CA GLN A 97 -39.35 -11.52 -38.10
C GLN A 97 -39.61 -11.71 -36.59
N ARG A 98 -39.57 -12.95 -36.09
CA ARG A 98 -39.68 -13.23 -34.64
C ARG A 98 -38.53 -12.61 -33.85
N LEU A 99 -37.30 -12.72 -34.34
CA LEU A 99 -36.13 -12.11 -33.72
C LEU A 99 -36.21 -10.58 -33.71
N GLU A 100 -36.70 -9.98 -34.80
CA GLU A 100 -36.88 -8.53 -34.88
C GLU A 100 -37.94 -8.02 -33.89
N VAL A 101 -39.08 -8.71 -33.78
CA VAL A 101 -40.13 -8.36 -32.81
C VAL A 101 -39.62 -8.52 -31.37
N LEU A 102 -38.89 -9.59 -31.08
CA LEU A 102 -38.29 -9.81 -29.76
C LEU A 102 -37.28 -8.70 -29.40
N ASP A 103 -36.36 -8.35 -30.30
CA ASP A 103 -35.41 -7.25 -30.11
C ASP A 103 -36.14 -5.91 -29.91
N SER A 104 -37.21 -5.66 -30.67
CA SER A 104 -38.02 -4.45 -30.49
C SER A 104 -38.69 -4.38 -29.12
N ALA A 105 -39.23 -5.50 -28.62
CA ALA A 105 -39.89 -5.59 -27.31
C ALA A 105 -38.90 -5.39 -26.16
N VAL A 106 -37.70 -5.98 -26.28
CA VAL A 106 -36.59 -5.78 -25.34
C VAL A 106 -36.19 -4.30 -25.31
N ARG A 107 -35.99 -3.66 -26.46
CA ARG A 107 -35.64 -2.23 -26.54
C ARG A 107 -36.71 -1.33 -25.90
N GLN A 108 -37.99 -1.60 -26.16
CA GLN A 108 -39.09 -0.86 -25.55
C GLN A 108 -39.12 -1.05 -24.02
N ARG A 109 -38.95 -2.29 -23.54
CA ARG A 109 -38.95 -2.57 -22.10
C ARG A 109 -37.77 -1.92 -21.39
N LEU A 110 -36.58 -1.96 -21.99
CA LEU A 110 -35.40 -1.26 -21.48
C LEU A 110 -35.67 0.25 -21.38
N ALA A 111 -36.25 0.87 -22.41
CA ALA A 111 -36.58 2.30 -22.40
C ALA A 111 -37.60 2.65 -21.30
N GLN A 112 -38.62 1.82 -21.10
CA GLN A 112 -39.63 2.00 -20.05
C GLN A 112 -39.03 1.93 -18.64
N GLU A 113 -38.20 0.93 -18.34
CA GLU A 113 -37.55 0.81 -17.02
C GLU A 113 -36.63 2.00 -16.74
N ARG A 114 -35.83 2.41 -17.75
CA ARG A 114 -34.96 3.58 -17.67
C ARG A 114 -35.75 4.86 -17.34
N GLN A 115 -36.86 5.08 -18.04
CA GLN A 115 -37.71 6.24 -17.81
C GLN A 115 -38.39 6.19 -16.44
N THR A 116 -38.84 5.00 -16.02
CA THR A 116 -39.48 4.79 -14.72
C THR A 116 -38.51 5.12 -13.59
N PHE A 117 -37.27 4.64 -13.67
CA PHE A 117 -36.22 4.92 -12.70
C PHE A 117 -35.97 6.42 -12.50
N VAL A 118 -35.94 7.20 -13.58
CA VAL A 118 -35.75 8.66 -13.54
C VAL A 118 -37.01 9.36 -13.01
N ASN A 119 -38.20 8.96 -13.45
CA ASN A 119 -39.48 9.53 -13.01
C ASN A 119 -39.71 9.38 -11.50
N THR A 120 -39.22 8.31 -10.88
CA THR A 120 -39.35 8.09 -9.43
C THR A 120 -38.46 9.03 -8.61
N ARG A 121 -37.40 9.59 -9.22
CA ARG A 121 -36.34 10.35 -8.51
C ARG A 121 -36.38 11.84 -8.76
N TYR A 122 -36.80 12.27 -9.95
CA TYR A 122 -36.85 13.67 -10.33
C TYR A 122 -38.29 14.11 -10.57
N SER A 123 -38.65 15.23 -9.95
CA SER A 123 -39.99 15.81 -10.12
C SER A 123 -40.13 16.49 -11.49
N LYS A 124 -41.37 16.68 -11.97
CA LYS A 124 -41.65 17.39 -13.23
C LYS A 124 -41.11 18.84 -13.26
N GLY A 125 -40.87 19.46 -12.10
CA GLY A 125 -40.30 20.80 -11.98
C GLY A 125 -38.79 20.87 -12.25
N GLU A 126 -38.08 19.75 -12.21
CA GLU A 126 -36.61 19.67 -12.34
C GLU A 126 -36.18 19.26 -13.75
N ARG A 127 -36.83 19.84 -14.77
CA ARG A 127 -36.69 19.43 -16.18
C ARG A 127 -35.24 19.25 -16.66
N LYS A 128 -34.33 20.15 -16.30
CA LYS A 128 -32.91 20.05 -16.71
C LYS A 128 -32.18 18.86 -16.09
N MET A 129 -32.54 18.49 -14.87
CA MET A 129 -31.93 17.39 -14.11
C MET A 129 -32.51 16.06 -14.58
N TYR A 130 -33.82 16.05 -14.80
CA TYR A 130 -34.54 14.97 -15.46
C TYR A 130 -33.90 14.63 -16.82
N GLU A 131 -33.77 15.61 -17.72
CA GLU A 131 -33.17 15.43 -19.04
C GLU A 131 -31.74 14.90 -18.95
N LEU A 132 -30.97 15.39 -17.97
CA LEU A 132 -29.58 14.98 -17.76
C LEU A 132 -29.47 13.55 -17.20
N ALA A 133 -30.26 13.20 -16.19
CA ALA A 133 -30.33 11.84 -15.65
C ALA A 133 -30.80 10.84 -16.72
N LEU A 134 -31.82 11.20 -17.50
CA LEU A 134 -32.31 10.40 -18.61
C LEU A 134 -31.24 10.22 -19.69
N SER A 135 -30.50 11.28 -20.04
CA SER A 135 -29.39 11.19 -20.99
C SER A 135 -28.26 10.28 -20.54
N PHE A 136 -28.02 10.19 -19.22
CA PHE A 136 -27.06 9.25 -18.64
C PHE A 136 -27.59 7.82 -18.73
N VAL A 137 -28.79 7.57 -18.21
CA VAL A 137 -29.38 6.23 -18.12
C VAL A 137 -29.67 5.62 -19.49
N ASN A 138 -29.83 6.44 -20.53
CA ASN A 138 -30.04 5.97 -21.90
C ASN A 138 -28.77 5.47 -22.60
N GLN A 139 -27.58 5.69 -22.05
CA GLN A 139 -26.33 5.17 -22.60
C GLN A 139 -26.26 3.63 -22.49
N PRO A 140 -25.31 2.96 -23.18
CA PRO A 140 -25.05 1.55 -22.96
C PRO A 140 -24.66 1.27 -21.50
N MET A 141 -25.10 0.13 -20.96
CA MET A 141 -24.91 -0.20 -19.53
C MET A 141 -23.44 -0.26 -19.13
N ASP A 142 -22.59 -0.86 -19.97
CA ASP A 142 -21.15 -0.95 -19.73
C ASP A 142 -20.51 0.44 -19.63
N VAL A 143 -20.94 1.36 -20.51
CA VAL A 143 -20.46 2.74 -20.54
C VAL A 143 -20.87 3.49 -19.27
N CYS A 144 -22.13 3.35 -18.84
CA CYS A 144 -22.61 3.93 -17.59
C CYS A 144 -21.80 3.41 -16.39
N ASN A 145 -21.66 2.09 -16.28
CA ASN A 145 -20.97 1.45 -15.16
C ASN A 145 -19.49 1.85 -15.11
N GLU A 146 -18.80 1.85 -16.25
CA GLU A 146 -17.41 2.29 -16.34
C GLU A 146 -17.24 3.77 -15.95
N GLN A 147 -18.15 4.65 -16.41
CA GLN A 147 -18.12 6.06 -16.04
C GLN A 147 -18.34 6.26 -14.54
N ILE A 148 -19.26 5.50 -13.93
CA ILE A 148 -19.50 5.52 -12.47
C ILE A 148 -18.24 5.09 -11.73
N GLU A 149 -17.61 3.97 -12.11
CA GLU A 149 -16.38 3.49 -11.47
C GLU A 149 -15.26 4.52 -11.55
N ARG A 150 -15.03 5.09 -12.73
CA ARG A 150 -14.02 6.15 -12.93
C ARG A 150 -14.31 7.38 -12.07
N TYR A 151 -15.59 7.73 -11.89
CA TYR A 151 -15.99 8.86 -11.06
C TYR A 151 -15.83 8.59 -9.55
N VAL A 152 -16.21 7.40 -9.09
CA VAL A 152 -16.00 6.97 -7.70
C VAL A 152 -14.50 6.99 -7.37
N VAL A 153 -13.68 6.43 -8.25
CA VAL A 153 -12.22 6.45 -8.10
C VAL A 153 -11.68 7.89 -8.10
N TYR A 154 -12.17 8.74 -9.00
CA TYR A 154 -11.81 10.16 -9.05
C TYR A 154 -12.11 10.88 -7.73
N GLU A 155 -13.34 10.78 -7.22
CA GLU A 155 -13.74 11.46 -5.98
C GLU A 155 -13.00 10.90 -4.76
N LEU A 156 -12.74 9.58 -4.72
CA LEU A 156 -11.90 8.96 -3.68
C LEU A 156 -10.50 9.57 -3.63
N TYR A 157 -9.81 9.63 -4.77
CA TYR A 157 -8.47 10.23 -4.84
C TYR A 157 -8.50 11.73 -4.57
N ARG A 158 -9.56 12.44 -5.00
CA ARG A 158 -9.72 13.88 -4.78
C ARG A 158 -9.88 14.19 -3.29
N GLU A 159 -10.73 13.47 -2.58
CA GLU A 159 -10.93 13.67 -1.15
C GLU A 159 -9.71 13.19 -0.34
N ALA A 160 -9.10 12.05 -0.71
CA ALA A 160 -7.87 11.58 -0.06
C ALA A 160 -6.70 12.56 -0.26
N ALA A 161 -6.53 13.12 -1.46
CA ALA A 161 -5.51 14.14 -1.73
C ALA A 161 -5.76 15.43 -0.95
N LYS A 162 -7.03 15.83 -0.80
CA LYS A 162 -7.40 17.00 0.00
C LYS A 162 -7.13 16.78 1.49
N ALA A 163 -7.50 15.62 2.02
CA ALA A 163 -7.30 15.26 3.42
C ALA A 163 -5.80 15.10 3.79
N SER A 164 -5.00 14.51 2.90
CA SER A 164 -3.55 14.34 3.08
C SER A 164 -2.73 15.59 2.72
N GLY A 165 -3.35 16.62 2.15
CA GLY A 165 -2.67 17.83 1.68
C GLY A 165 -1.75 17.61 0.47
N VAL A 166 -1.88 16.48 -0.23
CA VAL A 166 -1.09 16.18 -1.43
C VAL A 166 -1.66 16.94 -2.63
N ALA A 167 -0.85 17.78 -3.27
CA ALA A 167 -1.23 18.40 -4.53
C ALA A 167 -1.16 17.38 -5.67
N VAL A 168 -2.18 17.39 -6.53
CA VAL A 168 -2.32 16.54 -7.71
C VAL A 168 -2.64 17.42 -8.92
N VAL A 169 -1.99 17.15 -10.06
CA VAL A 169 -2.26 17.86 -11.31
C VAL A 169 -3.47 17.23 -12.02
N ASP A 170 -4.41 18.06 -12.44
CA ASP A 170 -5.59 17.57 -13.15
C ASP A 170 -5.49 17.94 -14.64
N ALA A 171 -5.22 16.96 -15.49
CA ALA A 171 -5.07 17.15 -16.93
C ALA A 171 -6.31 17.79 -17.58
N ASN A 172 -7.48 17.55 -17.01
CA ASN A 172 -8.77 18.02 -17.50
C ASN A 172 -9.11 19.47 -17.09
N LYS A 173 -8.24 20.14 -16.30
CA LYS A 173 -8.42 21.55 -15.93
C LYS A 173 -7.86 22.52 -16.97
N ASN A 174 -8.36 23.77 -16.90
CA ASN A 174 -7.84 24.87 -17.70
C ASN A 174 -6.34 25.10 -17.43
N TRP A 175 -5.61 25.60 -18.43
CA TRP A 175 -4.15 25.75 -18.39
C TRP A 175 -3.63 26.52 -17.16
N LEU A 176 -4.30 27.61 -16.76
CA LEU A 176 -3.94 28.40 -15.57
C LEU A 176 -3.99 27.57 -14.28
N ALA A 177 -5.05 26.75 -14.13
CA ALA A 177 -5.22 25.90 -12.97
C ALA A 177 -4.17 24.78 -12.96
N ARG A 178 -3.88 24.19 -14.13
CA ARG A 178 -2.80 23.20 -14.28
C ARG A 178 -1.47 23.79 -13.89
N TRP A 179 -1.10 24.96 -14.41
CA TRP A 179 0.15 25.64 -14.06
C TRP A 179 0.30 25.89 -12.54
N ARG A 180 -0.76 26.35 -11.87
CA ARG A 180 -0.77 26.53 -10.41
C ARG A 180 -0.59 25.19 -9.68
N GLN A 181 -1.26 24.13 -10.13
CA GLN A 181 -1.12 22.78 -9.56
C GLN A 181 0.31 22.26 -9.76
N THR A 182 0.87 22.35 -10.97
CA THR A 182 2.25 21.92 -11.28
C THR A 182 3.26 22.65 -10.40
N ARG A 183 3.10 23.96 -10.19
CA ARG A 183 3.99 24.74 -9.31
C ARG A 183 3.90 24.27 -7.86
N ARG A 184 2.71 23.93 -7.36
CA ARG A 184 2.51 23.37 -6.01
C ARG A 184 3.13 21.98 -5.89
N VAL A 185 2.91 21.09 -6.86
CA VAL A 185 3.49 19.75 -6.92
C VAL A 185 5.02 19.80 -6.91
N ARG A 186 5.62 20.65 -7.74
CA ARG A 186 7.08 20.82 -7.79
C ARG A 186 7.64 21.29 -6.45
N ARG A 187 6.98 22.24 -5.78
CA ARG A 187 7.39 22.73 -4.45
C ARG A 187 7.29 21.63 -3.39
N GLN A 188 6.19 20.88 -3.36
CA GLN A 188 6.01 19.78 -2.41
C GLN A 188 7.03 18.67 -2.64
N THR A 189 7.26 18.28 -3.89
CA THR A 189 8.21 17.21 -4.24
C THR A 189 9.63 17.60 -3.84
N ARG A 190 10.08 18.81 -4.20
CA ARG A 190 11.40 19.30 -3.79
C ARG A 190 11.57 19.38 -2.27
N ARG A 191 10.51 19.79 -1.56
CA ARG A 191 10.54 19.85 -0.09
C ARG A 191 10.65 18.45 0.51
N LEU A 192 9.82 17.51 0.04
CA LEU A 192 9.84 16.11 0.46
C LEU A 192 11.19 15.45 0.19
N GLU A 193 11.74 15.61 -1.02
CA GLU A 193 13.06 15.09 -1.40
C GLU A 193 14.15 15.68 -0.51
N LYS A 194 14.12 17.00 -0.26
CA LYS A 194 15.12 17.66 0.57
C LYS A 194 15.05 17.16 2.02
N GLU A 195 13.87 17.17 2.63
CA GLU A 195 13.67 16.72 4.01
C GLU A 195 14.06 15.24 4.16
N SER A 196 13.66 14.39 3.22
CA SER A 196 13.96 12.97 3.27
C SER A 196 15.45 12.69 3.03
N ARG A 197 16.10 13.37 2.08
CA ARG A 197 17.56 13.26 1.88
C ARG A 197 18.37 13.76 3.07
N GLN A 198 17.94 14.86 3.70
CA GLN A 198 18.57 15.36 4.92
C GLN A 198 18.46 14.35 6.06
N ARG A 199 17.27 13.77 6.25
CA ARG A 199 17.08 12.74 7.28
C ARG A 199 17.84 11.46 6.97
N LEU A 200 17.90 11.03 5.71
CA LEU A 200 18.72 9.89 5.29
C LEU A 200 20.20 10.11 5.59
N ALA A 201 20.75 11.29 5.26
CA ALA A 201 22.13 11.61 5.58
C ALA A 201 22.40 11.66 7.11
N ALA A 202 21.43 12.15 7.89
CA ALA A 202 21.52 12.11 9.35
C ALA A 202 21.50 10.67 9.88
N ILE A 203 20.62 9.81 9.34
CA ILE A 203 20.56 8.39 9.68
C ILE A 203 21.87 7.68 9.34
N ASP A 204 22.42 7.91 8.14
CA ASP A 204 23.68 7.32 7.71
C ASP A 204 24.83 7.75 8.66
N GLY A 205 24.83 9.00 9.11
CA GLY A 205 25.77 9.49 10.14
C GLY A 205 25.58 8.86 11.52
N GLU A 206 24.32 8.72 11.99
CA GLU A 206 23.99 8.05 13.25
C GLU A 206 24.39 6.57 13.21
N MET A 207 24.14 5.89 12.08
CA MET A 207 24.54 4.49 11.86
C MET A 207 26.06 4.34 11.88
N ALA A 208 26.79 5.21 11.18
CA ALA A 208 28.26 5.21 11.18
C ALA A 208 28.83 5.45 12.59
N ALA A 209 28.21 6.34 13.38
CA ALA A 209 28.62 6.57 14.77
C ALA A 209 28.41 5.33 15.64
N ILE A 210 27.29 4.62 15.47
CA ILE A 210 27.04 3.33 16.15
C ILE A 210 28.07 2.29 15.70
N GLU A 211 28.36 2.21 14.40
CA GLU A 211 29.30 1.26 13.83
C GLU A 211 30.72 1.42 14.40
N GLN A 212 31.12 2.65 14.73
CA GLN A 212 32.42 2.97 15.33
C GLN A 212 32.51 2.74 16.85
N LEU A 213 31.40 2.46 17.54
CA LEU A 213 31.42 2.25 18.99
C LEU A 213 32.36 1.09 19.37
N ASN A 214 33.08 1.27 20.49
CA ASN A 214 34.03 0.30 21.02
C ASN A 214 35.03 -0.21 19.98
N GLY A 215 35.55 0.69 19.13
CA GLY A 215 36.59 0.37 18.14
C GLY A 215 36.09 -0.40 16.92
N GLY A 216 34.82 -0.22 16.53
CA GLY A 216 34.26 -0.88 15.36
C GLY A 216 33.56 -2.22 15.65
N LEU A 217 33.33 -2.55 16.92
CA LEU A 217 32.81 -3.86 17.33
C LEU A 217 31.41 -4.14 16.76
N PRO A 218 30.47 -3.17 16.70
CA PRO A 218 29.20 -3.33 15.99
C PRO A 218 29.33 -3.65 14.51
N ALA A 219 30.19 -2.94 13.78
CA ALA A 219 30.39 -3.17 12.35
C ALA A 219 30.88 -4.61 12.11
N ARG A 220 31.79 -5.10 12.97
CA ARG A 220 32.27 -6.49 12.92
C ARG A 220 31.17 -7.50 13.24
N LEU A 221 30.34 -7.25 14.26
CA LEU A 221 29.18 -8.10 14.58
C LEU A 221 28.20 -8.20 13.41
N PHE A 222 27.89 -7.09 12.75
CA PHE A 222 27.03 -7.08 11.57
C PHE A 222 27.66 -7.81 10.38
N GLY A 223 28.95 -7.58 10.11
CA GLY A 223 29.69 -8.26 9.04
C GLY A 223 29.73 -9.78 9.22
N LEU A 224 29.92 -10.24 10.45
CA LEU A 224 29.93 -11.67 10.80
C LEU A 224 28.51 -12.25 10.99
N LYS A 225 27.46 -11.43 10.93
CA LYS A 225 26.05 -11.81 11.17
C LYS A 225 25.81 -12.49 12.53
N ILE A 226 26.55 -12.07 13.56
CA ILE A 226 26.43 -12.62 14.92
C ILE A 226 25.46 -11.77 15.73
N ASP A 227 24.51 -12.41 16.43
CA ASP A 227 23.59 -11.69 17.32
C ASP A 227 24.27 -11.36 18.66
N LEU A 228 24.25 -10.08 19.04
CA LEU A 228 24.84 -9.62 20.30
C LEU A 228 24.17 -10.29 21.51
N VAL A 229 22.85 -10.54 21.45
CA VAL A 229 22.11 -11.13 22.57
C VAL A 229 22.59 -12.55 22.86
N THR A 230 22.84 -13.35 21.82
CA THR A 230 23.37 -14.71 21.98
C THR A 230 24.76 -14.71 22.61
N VAL A 231 25.62 -13.75 22.22
CA VAL A 231 26.96 -13.61 22.81
C VAL A 231 26.87 -13.19 24.29
N LEU A 232 25.99 -12.24 24.62
CA LEU A 232 25.79 -11.80 26.00
C LEU A 232 25.21 -12.91 26.89
N ALA A 233 24.34 -13.77 26.35
CA ALA A 233 23.84 -14.94 27.07
C ALA A 233 24.95 -15.94 27.38
N ALA A 234 25.79 -16.27 26.40
CA ALA A 234 26.95 -17.14 26.58
C ALA A 234 27.92 -16.59 27.65
N ARG A 235 28.12 -15.26 27.67
CA ARG A 235 28.92 -14.60 28.70
C ARG A 235 28.29 -14.72 30.09
N GLN A 236 26.98 -14.53 30.23
CA GLN A 236 26.31 -14.68 31.53
C GLN A 236 26.46 -16.12 32.06
N GLU A 237 26.36 -17.12 31.19
CA GLU A 237 26.63 -18.50 31.57
C GLU A 237 28.08 -18.75 31.98
N TYR A 238 29.03 -18.14 31.26
CA TYR A 238 30.44 -18.15 31.60
C TYR A 238 30.68 -17.53 32.99
N GLU A 239 30.14 -16.35 33.27
CA GLU A 239 30.26 -15.67 34.58
C GLU A 239 29.63 -16.52 35.71
N LYS A 240 28.46 -17.12 35.48
CA LYS A 240 27.81 -18.04 36.44
C LYS A 240 28.66 -19.29 36.71
N ALA A 241 29.22 -19.90 35.66
CA ALA A 241 30.05 -21.09 35.80
C ALA A 241 31.39 -20.76 36.48
N LEU A 242 31.96 -19.59 36.21
CA LEU A 242 33.19 -19.10 36.84
C LEU A 242 32.97 -18.82 38.33
N ALA A 243 31.82 -18.25 38.72
CA ALA A 243 31.45 -18.03 40.12
C ALA A 243 31.25 -19.33 40.92
N ARG A 244 30.93 -20.46 40.25
CA ARG A 244 30.80 -21.79 40.88
C ARG A 244 32.14 -22.48 41.10
N LEU A 245 33.22 -22.01 40.47
CA LEU A 245 34.56 -22.57 40.67
C LEU A 245 35.18 -22.05 41.99
N GLY A 246 35.94 -22.90 42.68
CA GLY A 246 36.71 -22.47 43.85
C GLY A 246 37.76 -21.40 43.49
N LYS A 247 38.08 -20.47 44.40
CA LYS A 247 38.93 -19.29 44.18
C LYS A 247 40.22 -19.57 43.38
N LYS A 248 40.94 -20.65 43.71
CA LYS A 248 42.18 -21.08 42.99
C LYS A 248 41.95 -21.53 41.55
N SER A 249 40.82 -22.18 41.28
CA SER A 249 40.45 -22.63 39.93
C SER A 249 39.89 -21.47 39.10
N ALA A 250 39.15 -20.57 39.73
CA ALA A 250 38.63 -19.36 39.09
C ALA A 250 39.73 -18.36 38.74
N SER A 251 40.90 -18.39 39.37
CA SER A 251 42.06 -17.55 39.04
C SER A 251 43.01 -18.17 38.01
N SER A 252 42.84 -19.44 37.64
CA SER A 252 43.69 -20.13 36.66
C SER A 252 43.34 -19.69 35.23
N PRO A 253 44.28 -19.13 34.45
CA PRO A 253 44.04 -18.72 33.07
C PRO A 253 43.59 -19.87 32.16
N ALA A 254 44.19 -21.05 32.32
CA ALA A 254 43.86 -22.24 31.54
C ALA A 254 42.40 -22.68 31.75
N LYS A 255 41.93 -22.70 33.01
CA LYS A 255 40.53 -23.04 33.31
C LYS A 255 39.53 -21.99 32.81
N ARG A 256 39.92 -20.72 32.81
CA ARG A 256 39.09 -19.63 32.22
C ARG A 256 38.95 -19.80 30.71
N LEU A 257 40.06 -20.08 30.02
CA LEU A 257 40.05 -20.30 28.58
C LEU A 257 39.20 -21.52 28.20
N ASP A 258 39.36 -22.64 28.91
CA ASP A 258 38.57 -23.85 28.68
C ASP A 258 37.06 -23.61 28.87
N LEU A 259 36.69 -22.91 29.95
CA LEU A 259 35.30 -22.54 30.21
C LEU A 259 34.74 -21.59 29.14
N TYR A 260 35.54 -20.62 28.69
CA TYR A 260 35.17 -19.69 27.62
C TYR A 260 34.91 -20.47 26.33
N GLN A 261 35.87 -21.33 25.93
CA GLN A 261 35.77 -22.11 24.70
C GLN A 261 34.52 -22.99 24.70
N LYS A 262 34.25 -23.67 25.81
CA LYS A 262 33.04 -24.50 25.98
C LYS A 262 31.74 -23.70 25.88
N LYS A 263 31.74 -22.45 26.34
CA LYS A 263 30.54 -21.59 26.35
C LYS A 263 30.29 -20.85 25.03
N THR A 264 31.32 -20.65 24.21
CA THR A 264 31.21 -20.02 22.89
C THR A 264 31.21 -21.02 21.74
N GLU A 265 31.39 -22.31 22.00
CA GLU A 265 31.46 -23.38 20.99
C GLU A 265 30.29 -23.36 20.00
N ALA A 266 29.04 -23.29 20.49
CA ALA A 266 27.86 -23.26 19.64
C ALA A 266 27.82 -22.03 18.71
N ILE A 267 28.31 -20.88 19.17
CA ILE A 267 28.37 -19.65 18.38
C ILE A 267 29.42 -19.79 17.27
N ARG A 268 30.57 -20.40 17.59
CA ARG A 268 31.65 -20.66 16.63
C ARG A 268 31.26 -21.67 15.57
N ALA A 269 30.65 -22.78 15.97
CA ALA A 269 30.13 -23.79 15.05
C ALA A 269 29.09 -23.19 14.10
N GLY A 270 28.09 -22.48 14.65
CA GLY A 270 27.06 -21.82 13.83
C GLY A 270 27.61 -20.78 12.86
N TYR A 271 28.67 -20.05 13.22
CA TYR A 271 29.34 -19.13 12.29
C TYR A 271 30.07 -19.90 11.18
N LEU A 272 30.86 -20.92 11.51
CA LEU A 272 31.59 -21.71 10.51
C LEU A 272 30.65 -22.37 9.49
N ASP A 273 29.50 -22.87 9.93
CA ASP A 273 28.47 -23.44 9.05
C ASP A 273 27.86 -22.39 8.09
N SER A 274 27.91 -21.11 8.47
CA SER A 274 27.32 -20.00 7.72
C SER A 274 28.26 -19.36 6.69
N VAL A 275 29.58 -19.61 6.79
CA VAL A 275 30.59 -19.01 5.91
C VAL A 275 30.76 -19.87 4.65
N PRO A 276 30.38 -19.38 3.46
CA PRO A 276 30.58 -20.12 2.22
C PRO A 276 32.05 -20.15 1.82
N GLY A 277 32.51 -21.27 1.24
CA GLY A 277 33.83 -21.34 0.61
C GLY A 277 35.00 -21.69 1.53
N LEU A 278 34.74 -22.17 2.76
CA LEU A 278 35.76 -22.76 3.62
C LEU A 278 36.21 -24.10 3.03
N SER A 279 37.27 -24.08 2.22
CA SER A 279 37.76 -25.25 1.49
C SER A 279 38.97 -25.91 2.16
N ASN A 280 39.81 -25.10 2.81
CA ASN A 280 41.04 -25.56 3.44
C ASN A 280 41.05 -25.26 4.94
N LEU A 281 41.87 -26.02 5.68
CA LEU A 281 42.02 -25.87 7.14
C LEU A 281 42.56 -24.48 7.54
N SER A 282 43.33 -23.82 6.65
CA SER A 282 43.77 -22.43 6.81
C SER A 282 42.60 -21.45 6.88
N ASP A 283 41.60 -21.64 6.02
CA ASP A 283 40.44 -20.75 5.88
C ASP A 283 39.57 -20.86 7.13
N VAL A 284 39.39 -22.09 7.63
CA VAL A 284 38.69 -22.38 8.89
C VAL A 284 39.41 -21.74 10.07
N GLN A 285 40.74 -21.85 10.15
CA GLN A 285 41.51 -21.21 11.22
C GLN A 285 41.42 -19.69 11.17
N GLN A 286 41.41 -19.09 9.98
CA GLN A 286 41.28 -17.65 9.81
C GLN A 286 39.89 -17.18 10.26
N ALA A 287 38.82 -17.87 9.82
CA ALA A 287 37.45 -17.60 10.24
C ALA A 287 37.28 -17.73 11.77
N LEU A 288 37.88 -18.75 12.38
CA LEU A 288 37.89 -18.93 13.84
C LEU A 288 38.59 -17.78 14.57
N LYS A 289 39.74 -17.31 14.07
CA LYS A 289 40.45 -16.16 14.66
C LYS A 289 39.61 -14.88 14.60
N GLU A 290 38.91 -14.66 13.50
CA GLU A 290 38.06 -13.48 13.31
C GLU A 290 36.87 -13.47 14.27
N ILE A 291 36.17 -14.59 14.43
CA ILE A 291 35.07 -14.69 15.39
C ILE A 291 35.56 -14.64 16.83
N ASP A 292 36.64 -15.34 17.18
CA ASP A 292 37.20 -15.32 18.54
C ASP A 292 37.63 -13.91 18.93
N ALA A 293 38.23 -13.14 18.02
CA ALA A 293 38.58 -11.74 18.27
C ALA A 293 37.37 -10.87 18.62
N VAL A 294 36.24 -11.06 17.95
CA VAL A 294 34.99 -10.33 18.22
C VAL A 294 34.35 -10.79 19.52
N LEU A 295 34.28 -12.10 19.76
CA LEU A 295 33.71 -12.66 20.98
C LEU A 295 34.50 -12.22 22.22
N LEU A 296 35.82 -12.30 22.18
CA LEU A 296 36.68 -11.84 23.29
C LEU A 296 36.46 -10.35 23.56
N ALA A 297 36.43 -9.50 22.53
CA ALA A 297 36.16 -8.08 22.69
C ALA A 297 34.81 -7.80 23.39
N ILE A 298 33.78 -8.60 23.15
CA ILE A 298 32.47 -8.49 23.83
C ILE A 298 32.53 -9.01 25.28
N PHE A 299 33.30 -10.07 25.51
CA PHE A 299 33.51 -10.63 26.85
C PHE A 299 34.27 -9.65 27.76
N ASP A 300 35.18 -8.85 27.19
CA ASP A 300 35.96 -7.85 27.91
C ASP A 300 35.20 -6.55 28.19
N LEU A 301 34.05 -6.30 27.55
CA LEU A 301 33.24 -5.11 27.81
C LEU A 301 32.80 -5.04 29.27
N ASP A 302 32.80 -3.84 29.87
CA ASP A 302 32.21 -3.64 31.18
C ASP A 302 30.67 -3.66 31.14
N SER A 303 30.00 -3.57 32.30
CA SER A 303 28.52 -3.55 32.34
C SER A 303 27.91 -2.29 31.69
N LYS A 304 28.58 -1.14 31.75
CA LYS A 304 28.10 0.12 31.17
C LYS A 304 28.19 0.09 29.65
N GLN A 305 29.33 -0.34 29.11
CA GLN A 305 29.61 -0.53 27.69
C GLN A 305 28.66 -1.56 27.06
N ARG A 306 28.37 -2.66 27.75
CA ARG A 306 27.36 -3.65 27.29
C ARG A 306 25.98 -3.05 27.16
N ASN A 307 25.52 -2.32 28.18
CA ASN A 307 24.20 -1.69 28.17
C ASN A 307 24.11 -0.62 27.06
N ALA A 308 25.17 0.17 26.90
CA ALA A 308 25.28 1.14 25.81
C ALA A 308 25.24 0.43 24.43
N MET A 309 25.95 -0.68 24.28
CA MET A 309 25.97 -1.48 23.05
C MET A 309 24.59 -2.03 22.71
N MET A 310 23.89 -2.61 23.69
CA MET A 310 22.52 -3.11 23.51
C MET A 310 21.55 -2.00 23.08
N SER A 311 21.64 -0.83 23.71
CA SER A 311 20.83 0.33 23.33
C SER A 311 21.15 0.79 21.90
N ALA A 312 22.44 0.87 21.55
CA ALA A 312 22.90 1.26 20.22
C ALA A 312 22.45 0.26 19.14
N MET A 313 22.52 -1.05 19.39
CA MET A 313 22.02 -2.07 18.47
C MET A 313 20.51 -1.96 18.24
N LYS A 314 19.74 -1.67 19.30
CA LYS A 314 18.30 -1.43 19.18
C LYS A 314 18.02 -0.18 18.33
N GLN A 315 18.76 0.91 18.57
CA GLN A 315 18.65 2.14 17.78
C GLN A 315 19.02 1.89 16.32
N TYR A 316 20.10 1.16 16.04
CA TYR A 316 20.51 0.81 14.67
C TYR A 316 19.39 0.09 13.91
N ARG A 317 18.73 -0.90 14.51
CA ARG A 317 17.60 -1.61 13.89
C ARG A 317 16.41 -0.67 13.60
N GLN A 318 16.17 0.32 14.46
CA GLN A 318 15.14 1.34 14.22
C GLN A 318 15.52 2.27 13.07
N LEU A 319 16.79 2.70 13.02
CA LEU A 319 17.34 3.55 11.97
C LEU A 319 17.29 2.86 10.59
N VAL A 320 17.59 1.56 10.51
CA VAL A 320 17.45 0.79 9.26
C VAL A 320 16.00 0.80 8.76
N ARG A 321 15.03 0.55 9.64
CA ARG A 321 13.61 0.60 9.28
C ARG A 321 13.16 2.00 8.85
N GLU A 322 13.65 3.03 9.52
CA GLU A 322 13.37 4.42 9.14
C GLU A 322 13.97 4.76 7.77
N ARG A 323 15.21 4.32 7.51
CA ARG A 323 15.92 4.48 6.23
C ARG A 323 15.15 3.84 5.08
N GLU A 324 14.69 2.60 5.25
CA GLU A 324 13.86 1.89 4.26
C GLU A 324 12.53 2.62 4.02
N ALA A 325 11.86 3.08 5.07
CA ALA A 325 10.60 3.83 4.96
C ALA A 325 10.78 5.18 4.26
N LEU A 326 11.88 5.89 4.51
CA LEU A 326 12.22 7.16 3.85
C LEU A 326 12.60 6.95 2.39
N ALA A 327 13.37 5.90 2.08
CA ALA A 327 13.68 5.54 0.70
C ALA A 327 12.40 5.28 -0.11
N ALA A 328 11.47 4.49 0.46
CA ALA A 328 10.18 4.19 -0.17
C ALA A 328 9.27 5.43 -0.36
N LYS A 329 9.49 6.53 0.39
CA LYS A 329 8.76 7.80 0.19
C LYS A 329 9.25 8.59 -1.02
N ILE A 330 10.53 8.44 -1.36
CA ILE A 330 11.19 9.16 -2.48
C ILE A 330 11.17 8.31 -3.76
N GLU A 331 11.05 6.99 -3.66
CA GLU A 331 10.90 6.11 -4.82
C GLU A 331 9.54 6.30 -5.51
N GLU A 332 9.58 6.46 -6.84
CA GLU A 332 8.41 6.52 -7.72
C GLU A 332 7.71 5.18 -7.88
#